data_AF-A0A3L6MP21-F1
#
_entry.id   AF-A0A3L6MP21-F1
#
_cell.length_a   1.000
_cell.length_b   1.000
_cell.length_c   1.000
_cell.angle_alpha   90.00
_cell.angle_beta   90.00
_cell.angle_gamma   90.00
#
_symmetry.space_group_name_H-M   'P 1'
#
loop_
_entity.id
_entity.type
_entity.pdbx_description
1 polymer ?
#
loop_
_entity_poly.entity_id
_entity_poly.type
_entity_poly.pdbx_seq_one_letter_code
_entity_poly.pdbx_strand_id
1 'polypeptide(L)'
;MSQNIDATKNLVTPQSVDRPSTKELEAKGVNIVPFDVNDPAEKSAEKLKGQDIAIAAISISATRDQIPFATAAKLAAVKRFIPTSFGPVVPPKGMVDLRDHKEDVLNHIKKLYLPYTSIDIGWWFQFTLPRLPSGRLDATYSGVGGRIPGDGNTPSAFTDN
;
A
#
# COMPACT_ATOMS: atom_id res chain seq x y z
N MET A 1 -16.65 16.03 13.54
CA MET A 1 -15.86 15.50 14.68
C MET A 1 -14.60 14.90 14.11
N SER A 2 -13.42 15.48 14.34
CA SER A 2 -12.17 14.80 13.99
C SER A 2 -11.97 13.69 15.02
N GLN A 3 -12.15 12.43 14.61
CA GLN A 3 -11.67 11.33 15.42
C GLN A 3 -10.13 11.36 15.34
N ASN A 4 -9.49 11.63 16.46
CA ASN A 4 -8.03 11.54 16.56
C ASN A 4 -7.64 10.05 16.46
N ILE A 5 -6.53 9.77 15.78
CA ILE A 5 -5.94 8.43 15.76
C ILE A 5 -5.14 8.29 17.06
N ASP A 6 -5.60 7.43 17.96
CA ASP A 6 -5.08 7.35 19.34
C ASP A 6 -3.64 6.83 19.43
N ALA A 7 -3.26 5.86 18.59
CA ALA A 7 -1.91 5.30 18.56
C ALA A 7 -1.54 4.84 17.15
N THR A 8 -0.40 5.31 16.63
CA THR A 8 0.10 4.94 15.30
C THR A 8 1.40 4.16 15.42
N LYS A 9 1.40 2.92 14.92
CA LYS A 9 2.61 2.11 14.71
C LYS A 9 3.00 2.16 13.24
N ASN A 10 4.28 2.39 12.95
CA ASN A 10 4.84 2.22 11.62
C ASN A 10 5.73 0.98 11.60
N LEU A 11 5.32 -0.02 10.84
CA LEU A 11 6.05 -1.27 10.66
C LEU A 11 7.06 -1.07 9.52
N VAL A 12 8.35 -1.14 9.85
CA VAL A 12 9.43 -0.91 8.88
C VAL A 12 10.36 -2.13 8.82
N THR A 13 10.99 -2.37 7.66
CA THR A 13 11.99 -3.44 7.59
C THR A 13 13.12 -3.17 8.58
N PRO A 14 13.80 -4.20 9.13
CA PRO A 14 14.89 -4.00 10.08
C PRO A 14 15.97 -3.03 9.58
N GLN A 15 16.28 -3.08 8.27
CA GLN A 15 17.26 -2.21 7.63
C GLN A 15 16.79 -0.75 7.47
N SER A 16 15.51 -0.46 7.73
CA SER A 16 14.90 0.85 7.56
C SER A 16 14.66 1.59 8.87
N VAL A 17 14.92 0.96 10.03
CA VAL A 17 14.67 1.55 11.36
C VAL A 17 15.40 2.88 11.54
N ASP A 18 16.66 2.96 11.09
CA ASP A 18 17.49 4.15 11.27
C ASP A 18 17.56 5.08 10.06
N ARG A 19 16.69 4.88 9.07
CA ARG A 19 16.62 5.81 7.93
C ARG A 19 16.13 7.19 8.39
N PRO A 20 16.64 8.29 7.81
CA PRO A 20 16.20 9.65 8.16
C PRO A 20 14.67 9.82 8.14
N SER A 21 14.00 9.30 7.10
CA SER A 21 12.54 9.34 6.97
C SER A 21 11.81 8.63 8.11
N THR A 22 12.39 7.56 8.67
CA THR A 22 11.82 6.82 9.79
C THR A 22 11.99 7.60 11.10
N LYS A 23 13.16 8.22 11.30
CA LYS A 23 13.43 9.10 12.45
C LYS A 23 12.55 10.36 12.44
N GLU A 24 12.23 10.89 11.28
CA GLU A 24 11.28 12.01 11.16
C GLU A 24 9.87 11.64 11.63
N LEU A 25 9.41 10.40 11.37
CA LEU A 25 8.12 9.91 11.86
C LEU A 25 8.17 9.63 13.37
N GLU A 26 9.28 9.06 13.85
CA GLU A 26 9.53 8.86 15.28
C GLU A 26 9.48 10.20 16.06
N ALA A 27 10.12 11.24 15.53
CA ALA A 27 10.08 12.60 16.10
C ALA A 27 8.67 13.21 16.13
N LYS A 28 7.75 12.73 15.29
CA LYS A 28 6.32 13.10 15.28
C LYS A 28 5.47 12.24 16.21
N GLY A 29 6.09 11.37 17.02
CA GLY A 29 5.40 10.50 17.98
C GLY A 29 4.89 9.18 17.39
N VAL A 30 5.29 8.81 16.17
CA VAL A 30 4.94 7.50 15.58
C VAL A 30 5.83 6.42 16.19
N ASN A 31 5.22 5.34 16.67
CA ASN A 31 5.96 4.20 17.21
C ASN A 31 6.55 3.36 16.06
N ILE A 32 7.87 3.34 15.92
CA ILE A 32 8.56 2.57 14.89
C ILE A 32 8.78 1.14 15.37
N VAL A 33 8.25 0.18 14.62
CA VAL A 33 8.32 -1.24 14.97
C VAL A 33 9.03 -2.02 13.85
N PRO A 34 10.16 -2.70 14.13
CA PRO A 34 10.82 -3.53 13.13
C PRO A 34 9.95 -4.74 12.74
N PHE A 35 9.76 -4.92 11.45
CA PHE A 35 8.91 -5.94 10.84
C PHE A 35 9.65 -6.64 9.71
N ASP A 36 9.78 -7.96 9.82
CA ASP A 36 10.25 -8.81 8.73
C ASP A 36 9.05 -9.60 8.21
N VAL A 37 8.80 -9.53 6.90
CA VAL A 37 7.72 -10.30 6.26
C VAL A 37 7.93 -11.82 6.41
N ASN A 38 9.19 -12.24 6.56
CA ASN A 38 9.56 -13.64 6.69
C ASN A 38 9.39 -14.15 8.14
N ASP A 39 9.09 -13.26 9.11
CA ASP A 39 8.76 -13.69 10.46
C ASP A 39 7.50 -14.56 10.45
N PRO A 40 7.41 -15.61 11.30
CA PRO A 40 6.19 -16.38 11.49
C PRO A 40 4.99 -15.47 11.80
N ALA A 41 3.81 -15.87 11.32
CA ALA A 41 2.60 -15.04 11.44
C ALA A 41 2.26 -14.71 12.89
N GLU A 42 2.53 -15.62 13.83
CA GLU A 42 2.33 -15.44 15.27
C GLU A 42 3.23 -14.33 15.83
N LYS A 43 4.53 -14.34 15.46
CA LYS A 43 5.49 -13.30 15.86
C LYS A 43 5.12 -11.95 15.26
N SER A 44 4.64 -11.94 14.01
CA SER A 44 4.13 -10.76 13.35
C SER A 44 2.83 -10.24 14.00
N ALA A 45 1.96 -11.13 14.48
CA ALA A 45 0.71 -10.79 15.16
C ALA A 45 0.96 -10.07 16.49
N GLU A 46 1.99 -10.45 17.24
CA GLU A 46 2.39 -9.75 18.48
C GLU A 46 2.62 -8.25 18.25
N LYS A 47 3.22 -7.88 17.11
CA LYS A 47 3.47 -6.48 16.74
C LYS A 47 2.17 -5.70 16.48
N LEU A 48 1.13 -6.40 16.02
CA LEU A 48 -0.19 -5.86 15.69
C LEU A 48 -1.19 -5.90 16.86
N LYS A 49 -0.87 -6.56 17.97
CA LYS A 49 -1.78 -6.63 19.13
C LYS A 49 -2.22 -5.24 19.60
N GLY A 50 -3.51 -5.15 19.91
CA GLY A 50 -4.18 -3.92 20.36
C GLY A 50 -4.40 -2.89 19.25
N GLN A 51 -4.13 -3.20 17.99
CA GLN A 51 -4.45 -2.31 16.86
C GLN A 51 -5.81 -2.67 16.28
N ASP A 52 -6.65 -1.64 16.08
CA ASP A 52 -7.96 -1.82 15.47
C ASP A 52 -7.90 -1.89 13.94
N ILE A 53 -6.92 -1.20 13.34
CA ILE A 53 -6.78 -1.07 11.90
C ILE A 53 -5.34 -1.45 11.51
N ALA A 54 -5.21 -2.28 10.48
CA ALA A 54 -3.94 -2.57 9.82
C ALA A 54 -3.99 -2.11 8.36
N ILE A 55 -3.02 -1.30 7.95
CA ILE A 55 -2.93 -0.74 6.60
C ILE A 55 -1.66 -1.28 5.95
N ALA A 56 -1.81 -1.96 4.81
CA ALA A 56 -0.70 -2.29 3.95
C ALA A 56 -0.47 -1.13 2.98
N ALA A 57 0.69 -0.47 3.10
CA ALA A 57 1.16 0.59 2.22
C ALA A 57 2.57 0.22 1.70
N ILE A 58 2.64 -0.85 0.93
CA ILE A 58 3.89 -1.47 0.49
C ILE A 58 4.18 -1.20 -0.99
N SER A 59 5.42 -1.39 -1.40
CA SER A 59 5.81 -1.21 -2.79
C SER A 59 5.20 -2.27 -3.73
N ILE A 60 5.19 -1.96 -5.02
CA ILE A 60 4.73 -2.88 -6.08
C ILE A 60 5.43 -4.25 -5.98
N SER A 61 6.75 -4.25 -5.77
CA SER A 61 7.56 -5.48 -5.68
C SER A 61 7.19 -6.37 -4.49
N ALA A 62 6.69 -5.75 -3.40
CA ALA A 62 6.30 -6.45 -2.19
C ALA A 62 4.82 -6.87 -2.20
N THR A 63 4.05 -6.65 -3.27
CA THR A 63 2.58 -6.86 -3.28
C THR A 63 2.13 -8.18 -2.66
N ARG A 64 2.85 -9.29 -2.89
CA ARG A 64 2.50 -10.62 -2.34
C ARG A 64 2.82 -10.80 -0.86
N ASP A 65 3.69 -9.98 -0.30
CA ASP A 65 4.07 -9.94 1.12
C ASP A 65 2.89 -9.58 2.04
N GLN A 66 1.81 -9.06 1.47
CA GLN A 66 0.55 -8.82 2.17
C GLN A 66 -0.14 -10.10 2.63
N ILE A 67 0.13 -11.25 2.00
CA ILE A 67 -0.49 -12.54 2.35
C ILE A 67 -0.13 -12.93 3.80
N PRO A 68 1.16 -13.07 4.16
CA PRO A 68 1.52 -13.36 5.56
C PRO A 68 1.13 -12.21 6.50
N PHE A 69 1.18 -10.95 6.04
CA PHE A 69 0.75 -9.81 6.85
C PHE A 69 -0.75 -9.84 7.20
N ALA A 70 -1.61 -10.19 6.25
CA ALA A 70 -3.05 -10.35 6.48
C ALA A 70 -3.34 -11.52 7.44
N THR A 71 -2.58 -12.62 7.37
CA THR A 71 -2.66 -13.71 8.33
C THR A 71 -2.31 -13.23 9.74
N ALA A 72 -1.20 -12.51 9.90
CA ALA A 72 -0.80 -11.92 11.17
C ALA A 72 -1.86 -10.95 11.73
N ALA A 73 -2.45 -10.13 10.85
CA ALA A 73 -3.51 -9.20 11.22
C ALA A 73 -4.77 -9.94 11.73
N LYS A 74 -5.16 -11.04 11.06
CA LYS A 74 -6.24 -11.91 11.52
C LYS A 74 -5.96 -12.51 12.90
N LEU A 75 -4.74 -13.01 13.12
CA LEU A 75 -4.33 -13.57 14.42
C LEU A 75 -4.32 -12.51 15.53
N ALA A 76 -3.97 -11.27 15.21
CA ALA A 76 -4.00 -10.13 16.13
C ALA A 76 -5.42 -9.57 16.38
N ALA A 77 -6.45 -10.17 15.77
CA ALA A 77 -7.85 -9.76 15.87
C ALA A 77 -8.11 -8.30 15.46
N VAL A 78 -7.40 -7.80 14.43
CA VAL A 78 -7.67 -6.45 13.90
C VAL A 78 -9.11 -6.34 13.39
N LYS A 79 -9.74 -5.19 13.61
CA LYS A 79 -11.14 -4.93 13.25
C LYS A 79 -11.30 -4.52 11.78
N ARG A 80 -10.24 -4.03 11.14
CA ARG A 80 -10.22 -3.68 9.72
C ARG A 80 -8.83 -3.82 9.11
N PHE A 81 -8.74 -4.45 7.95
CA PHE A 81 -7.54 -4.51 7.12
C PHE A 81 -7.71 -3.69 5.84
N ILE A 82 -6.71 -2.89 5.47
CA ILE A 82 -6.70 -2.13 4.22
C ILE A 82 -5.52 -2.64 3.38
N PRO A 83 -5.76 -3.44 2.31
CA PRO A 83 -4.69 -3.89 1.43
C PRO A 83 -4.14 -2.75 0.56
N THR A 84 -2.89 -2.88 0.11
CA THR A 84 -2.29 -2.09 -0.97
C THR A 84 -3.02 -2.38 -2.28
N SER A 85 -4.07 -1.61 -2.53
CA SER A 85 -4.80 -1.58 -3.80
C SER A 85 -4.47 -0.29 -4.55
N PHE A 86 -4.83 0.87 -4.01
CA PHE A 86 -4.39 2.23 -4.36
C PHE A 86 -4.04 2.44 -5.83
N GLY A 87 -4.91 1.98 -6.74
CA GLY A 87 -4.67 2.03 -8.17
C GLY A 87 -5.95 2.13 -8.97
N PRO A 88 -5.88 2.00 -10.30
CA PRO A 88 -7.04 2.07 -11.16
C PRO A 88 -7.95 0.85 -10.97
N VAL A 89 -9.25 1.08 -11.11
CA VAL A 89 -10.23 0.00 -11.21
C VAL A 89 -10.04 -0.66 -12.58
N VAL A 90 -9.67 -1.93 -12.57
CA VAL A 90 -9.49 -2.75 -13.78
C VAL A 90 -10.08 -4.15 -13.53
N PRO A 91 -10.35 -4.95 -14.58
CA PRO A 91 -10.83 -6.31 -14.41
C PRO A 91 -9.94 -7.13 -13.46
N PRO A 92 -10.51 -8.02 -12.64
CA PRO A 92 -9.78 -8.68 -11.57
C PRO A 92 -8.62 -9.57 -12.05
N LYS A 93 -8.73 -10.18 -13.23
CA LYS A 93 -7.72 -11.11 -13.75
C LYS A 93 -7.49 -10.96 -15.24
N GLY A 94 -6.28 -11.30 -15.70
CA GLY A 94 -5.96 -11.57 -17.11
C GLY A 94 -5.70 -10.34 -17.97
N MET A 95 -5.70 -9.14 -17.40
CA MET A 95 -5.44 -7.88 -18.12
C MET A 95 -4.19 -7.16 -17.64
N VAL A 96 -3.94 -7.17 -16.32
CA VAL A 96 -2.82 -6.44 -15.70
C VAL A 96 -2.21 -7.32 -14.63
N ASP A 97 -0.98 -7.81 -14.84
CA ASP A 97 -0.30 -8.74 -13.92
C ASP A 97 -0.28 -8.27 -12.47
N LEU A 98 -0.07 -6.97 -12.25
CA LEU A 98 -0.10 -6.39 -10.91
C LEU A 98 -1.49 -6.47 -10.26
N ARG A 99 -2.58 -6.30 -11.05
CA ARG A 99 -3.93 -6.49 -10.54
C ARG A 99 -4.15 -7.94 -10.16
N ASP A 100 -3.66 -8.87 -10.97
CA ASP A 100 -3.78 -10.29 -10.68
C ASP A 100 -3.14 -10.64 -9.31
N HIS A 101 -1.97 -10.08 -8.99
CA HIS A 101 -1.35 -10.27 -7.67
C HIS A 101 -2.17 -9.65 -6.54
N LYS A 102 -2.76 -8.47 -6.74
CA LYS A 102 -3.64 -7.82 -5.75
C LYS A 102 -4.91 -8.63 -5.50
N GLU A 103 -5.49 -9.24 -6.53
CA GLU A 103 -6.64 -10.14 -6.36
C GLU A 103 -6.27 -11.44 -5.63
N ASP A 104 -5.05 -11.97 -5.79
CA ASP A 104 -4.59 -13.12 -4.99
C ASP A 104 -4.57 -12.77 -3.50
N VAL A 105 -4.05 -11.59 -3.16
CA VAL A 105 -4.05 -11.04 -1.79
C VAL A 105 -5.48 -10.85 -1.29
N LEU A 106 -6.35 -10.23 -2.09
CA LEU A 106 -7.74 -9.99 -1.72
C LEU A 106 -8.50 -11.30 -1.47
N ASN A 107 -8.25 -12.32 -2.29
CA ASN A 107 -8.83 -13.65 -2.11
C ASN A 107 -8.34 -14.32 -0.82
N HIS A 108 -7.06 -14.15 -0.45
CA HIS A 108 -6.54 -14.62 0.84
C HIS A 108 -7.24 -13.95 2.02
N ILE A 109 -7.35 -12.61 2.00
CA ILE A 109 -8.07 -11.82 3.03
C ILE A 109 -9.51 -12.31 3.19
N LYS A 110 -10.22 -12.56 2.08
CA LYS A 110 -11.58 -13.11 2.07
C LYS A 110 -11.64 -14.49 2.72
N LYS A 111 -10.71 -15.40 2.38
CA LYS A 111 -10.64 -16.77 2.96
C LYS A 111 -10.37 -16.74 4.48
N LEU A 112 -9.67 -15.74 4.98
CA LEU A 112 -9.44 -15.54 6.42
C LEU A 112 -10.68 -15.01 7.17
N TYR A 113 -11.73 -14.59 6.45
CA TYR A 113 -12.84 -13.82 7.02
C TYR A 113 -12.31 -12.61 7.83
N LEU A 114 -11.32 -11.92 7.27
CA LEU A 114 -10.75 -10.71 7.84
C LEU A 114 -11.54 -9.50 7.32
N PRO A 115 -12.18 -8.69 8.18
CA PRO A 115 -12.89 -7.50 7.72
C PRO A 115 -11.93 -6.56 6.98
N TYR A 116 -12.30 -6.11 5.78
CA TYR A 116 -11.41 -5.30 4.95
C TYR A 116 -12.10 -4.14 4.27
N THR A 117 -11.30 -3.18 3.79
CA THR A 117 -11.72 -2.14 2.85
C THR A 117 -10.69 -2.05 1.74
N SER A 118 -11.07 -2.39 0.51
CA SER A 118 -10.22 -2.12 -0.66
C SER A 118 -10.45 -0.70 -1.15
N ILE A 119 -9.37 0.02 -1.45
CA ILE A 119 -9.42 1.42 -1.89
C ILE A 119 -8.73 1.51 -3.25
N ASP A 120 -9.52 1.73 -4.29
CA ASP A 120 -9.05 2.04 -5.64
C ASP A 120 -9.21 3.55 -5.88
N ILE A 121 -8.16 4.20 -6.38
CA ILE A 121 -8.07 5.68 -6.45
C ILE A 121 -7.80 6.20 -7.86
N GLY A 122 -7.96 5.37 -8.89
CA GLY A 122 -7.58 5.73 -10.25
C GLY A 122 -6.06 5.74 -10.44
N TRP A 123 -5.58 6.56 -11.37
CA TRP A 123 -4.16 6.68 -11.66
C TRP A 123 -3.48 7.70 -10.75
N TRP A 124 -2.25 7.42 -10.34
CA TRP A 124 -1.40 8.42 -9.71
C TRP A 124 -1.02 9.46 -10.75
N PHE A 125 -1.40 10.72 -10.54
CA PHE A 125 -1.27 11.75 -11.56
C PHE A 125 0.19 11.97 -11.98
N GLN A 126 1.16 11.70 -11.09
CA GLN A 126 2.59 11.84 -11.35
C GLN A 126 3.05 11.00 -12.54
N PHE A 127 2.38 9.88 -12.83
CA PHE A 127 2.68 9.08 -14.02
C PHE A 127 2.28 9.75 -15.33
N THR A 128 1.41 10.76 -15.32
CA THR A 128 0.98 11.45 -16.54
C THR A 128 1.80 12.68 -16.87
N LEU A 129 2.72 13.08 -16.00
CA LEU A 129 3.47 14.30 -16.19
C LEU A 129 4.48 14.15 -17.36
N PRO A 130 4.57 15.14 -18.26
CA PRO A 130 5.56 15.14 -19.33
C PRO A 130 6.96 15.40 -18.77
N ARG A 131 8.00 15.07 -19.54
CA ARG A 131 9.34 15.57 -19.24
C ARG A 131 9.38 17.09 -19.36
N LEU A 132 10.06 17.73 -18.40
CA LEU A 132 10.32 19.17 -18.44
C LEU A 132 11.77 19.42 -18.88
N PRO A 133 12.05 20.50 -19.64
CA PRO A 133 13.43 20.86 -20.01
C PRO A 133 14.36 21.04 -18.81
N SER A 134 13.81 21.39 -17.65
CA SER A 134 14.59 21.55 -16.41
C SER A 134 15.02 20.23 -15.75
N GLY A 135 14.59 19.06 -16.26
CA GLY A 135 14.89 17.75 -15.70
C GLY A 135 14.25 17.46 -14.33
N ARG A 136 13.45 18.39 -13.80
CA ARG A 136 12.89 18.32 -12.43
C ARG A 136 11.98 17.11 -12.18
N LEU A 137 11.42 16.53 -13.23
CA LEU A 137 10.51 15.38 -13.17
C LEU A 137 11.16 14.08 -13.66
N ASP A 138 12.46 14.09 -13.98
CA ASP A 138 13.12 12.93 -14.59
C ASP A 138 13.12 11.71 -13.66
N ALA A 139 13.24 11.92 -12.34
CA ALA A 139 13.20 10.86 -11.34
C ALA A 139 11.84 10.15 -11.24
N THR A 140 10.76 10.81 -11.66
CA THR A 140 9.38 10.29 -11.61
C THR A 140 8.81 10.01 -13.00
N TYR A 141 9.63 10.14 -14.06
CA TYR A 141 9.16 9.99 -15.43
C TYR A 141 8.79 8.53 -15.73
N SER A 142 7.49 8.30 -15.99
CA SER A 142 6.93 6.98 -16.23
C SER A 142 7.03 6.52 -17.70
N GLY A 143 7.30 7.43 -18.63
CA GLY A 143 7.15 7.18 -20.08
C GLY A 143 5.71 7.25 -20.60
N VAL A 144 4.71 7.43 -19.73
CA VAL A 144 3.28 7.47 -20.08
C VAL A 144 2.84 8.88 -20.47
N GLY A 145 3.35 9.92 -19.80
CA GLY A 145 2.92 11.31 -20.02
C GLY A 145 3.16 11.87 -21.43
N GLY A 146 3.95 11.20 -22.27
CA GLY A 146 4.19 11.58 -23.67
C GLY A 146 3.30 10.86 -24.69
N ARG A 147 2.30 10.08 -24.26
CA ARG A 147 1.48 9.24 -25.13
C ARG A 147 0.00 9.52 -24.92
N ILE A 148 -0.78 9.44 -25.99
CA ILE A 148 -2.25 9.44 -25.95
C ILE A 148 -2.73 8.01 -26.25
N PRO A 149 -3.25 7.28 -25.25
CA PRO A 149 -3.81 5.95 -25.49
C PRO A 149 -5.11 6.05 -26.32
N GLY A 150 -5.22 5.24 -27.38
CA GLY A 150 -6.41 5.22 -28.24
C GLY A 150 -6.65 6.58 -28.93
N ASP A 151 -7.86 7.10 -28.82
CA ASP A 151 -8.26 8.41 -29.34
C ASP A 151 -8.18 9.53 -28.30
N GLY A 152 -7.80 9.22 -27.06
CA GLY A 152 -7.72 10.18 -25.96
C GLY A 152 -9.06 10.62 -25.36
N ASN A 153 -10.20 10.02 -25.77
CA ASN A 153 -11.53 10.44 -25.30
C ASN A 153 -12.10 9.58 -24.16
N THR A 154 -11.33 8.62 -23.64
CA THR A 154 -11.78 7.78 -22.52
C THR A 154 -11.57 8.50 -21.19
N PRO A 155 -12.64 8.83 -20.43
CA PRO A 155 -12.50 9.47 -19.12
C PRO A 155 -11.71 8.59 -18.16
N SER A 156 -10.82 9.21 -17.39
CA SER A 156 -9.99 8.54 -16.38
C SER A 156 -9.92 9.38 -15.11
N ALA A 157 -9.90 8.72 -13.96
CA ALA A 157 -9.71 9.37 -12.67
C ALA A 157 -8.22 9.45 -12.31
N PHE A 158 -7.81 10.58 -11.77
CA PHE A 158 -6.43 10.84 -11.32
C PHE A 158 -6.44 11.36 -9.89
N THR A 159 -5.48 10.89 -9.09
CA THR A 159 -5.32 11.26 -7.68
C THR A 159 -3.86 11.63 -7.42
N ASP A 160 -3.66 12.64 -6.56
CA ASP A 160 -2.36 13.02 -6.01
C ASP A 160 -1.99 12.08 -4.84
N ASN A 161 -0.72 11.69 -4.79
CA ASN A 161 -0.18 10.72 -3.84
C ASN A 161 0.98 11.32 -3.05
#